data_AF-A0A395L980-F1
#
_entry.id   AF-A0A395L980-F1
#
_cell.length_a   1.000
_cell.length_b   1.000
_cell.length_c   1.000
_cell.angle_alpha   90.00
_cell.angle_beta   90.00
_cell.angle_gamma   90.00
#
_symmetry.space_group_name_H-M   'P 1'
#
loop_
_entity.id
_entity.type
_entity.pdbx_description
1 polymer ?
#
loop_
_entity_poly.entity_id
_entity_poly.type
_entity_poly.pdbx_seq_one_letter_code
_entity_poly.pdbx_strand_id
1 'polypeptide(L)' 'MAFYRKNIGTAQGIGRLALGILAATTSIQLLDTGLAIAGAALGVGFALTGIVGYCPMCAMAGIGKKRGG' A
#
# COMPACT_ATOMS: atom_id res chain seq x y z
N MET A 1 10.43 -20.09 8.78
CA MET A 1 9.96 -18.81 9.35
C MET A 1 9.32 -17.98 8.23
N ALA A 2 8.01 -18.12 7.97
CA ALA A 2 7.33 -17.30 6.97
C ALA A 2 6.57 -16.16 7.68
N PHE A 3 7.29 -15.10 8.06
CA PHE A 3 6.72 -13.89 8.67
C PHE A 3 5.81 -13.09 7.72
N TYR A 4 5.79 -13.42 6.42
CA TYR A 4 4.95 -12.80 5.39
C TYR A 4 3.91 -13.80 4.86
N ARG A 5 2.82 -14.01 5.59
CA ARG A 5 1.60 -14.60 5.00
C ARG A 5 0.77 -13.48 4.39
N LYS A 6 0.24 -13.69 3.18
CA LYS A 6 -0.76 -12.79 2.59
C LYS A 6 -1.92 -12.59 3.55
N ASN A 7 -2.01 -11.38 4.06
CA ASN A 7 -3.01 -10.94 5.04
C ASN A 7 -4.21 -10.29 4.33
N ILE A 8 -3.99 -9.72 3.14
CA ILE A 8 -4.93 -8.84 2.46
C ILE A 8 -5.61 -9.58 1.29
N GLY A 9 -6.89 -9.28 1.02
CA GLY A 9 -7.62 -9.79 -0.13
C GLY A 9 -7.24 -9.09 -1.45
N THR A 10 -7.54 -9.71 -2.60
CA THR A 10 -7.16 -9.17 -3.93
C THR A 10 -7.72 -7.76 -4.18
N ALA A 11 -8.97 -7.50 -3.79
CA ALA A 11 -9.59 -6.17 -3.93
C ALA A 11 -8.86 -5.08 -3.12
N GLN A 12 -8.49 -5.38 -1.87
CA GLN A 12 -7.72 -4.47 -1.03
C GLN A 12 -6.29 -4.26 -1.55
N GLY A 13 -5.67 -5.30 -2.13
CA GLY A 13 -4.38 -5.20 -2.80
C GLY A 13 -4.41 -4.27 -4.01
N ILE A 14 -5.42 -4.42 -4.87
CA ILE A 14 -5.63 -3.55 -6.04
C ILE A 14 -5.91 -2.11 -5.61
N GLY A 15 -6.78 -1.91 -4.61
CA GLY A 15 -7.08 -0.57 -4.09
C GLY A 15 -5.83 0.14 -3.56
N ARG A 16 -4.97 -0.58 -2.83
CA ARG A 16 -3.69 -0.02 -2.36
C ARG A 16 -2.72 0.33 -3.47
N LEU A 17 -2.63 -0.52 -4.49
CA LEU A 17 -1.79 -0.27 -5.65
C LEU A 17 -2.26 0.99 -6.38
N ALA A 18 -3.55 1.09 -6.69
CA ALA A 18 -4.12 2.22 -7.39
C ALA A 18 -3.96 3.53 -6.61
N LEU A 19 -4.29 3.53 -5.32
CA LEU A 19 -4.18 4.71 -4.46
C LEU A 19 -2.71 5.12 -4.22
N GLY A 20 -1.80 4.16 -4.07
CA GLY A 20 -0.38 4.45 -3.90
C GLY A 20 0.26 5.07 -5.15
N ILE A 21 -0.11 4.58 -6.34
CA ILE A 21 0.32 5.18 -7.61
C ILE A 21 -0.24 6.59 -7.76
N LEU A 22 -1.55 6.78 -7.51
CA LEU A 22 -2.18 8.10 -7.53
C LEU A 22 -1.51 9.07 -6.56
N ALA A 23 -1.27 8.64 -5.32
CA ALA A 23 -0.59 9.46 -4.33
C ALA A 23 0.82 9.85 -4.80
N ALA A 24 1.57 8.92 -5.38
CA ALA A 24 2.92 9.19 -5.87
C ALA A 24 2.93 10.17 -7.04
N THR A 25 2.06 9.99 -8.04
CA THR A 25 1.99 10.91 -9.20
C THR A 25 1.50 12.28 -8.78
N THR A 26 0.50 12.36 -7.89
CA THR A 26 -0.04 13.64 -7.41
C THR A 26 0.98 14.38 -6.56
N SER A 27 1.78 13.67 -5.74
CA SER A 27 2.86 14.27 -4.95
C SER A 27 3.90 14.98 -5.83
N ILE A 28 4.26 14.37 -6.97
CA ILE A 28 5.24 14.97 -7.89
C ILE A 28 4.69 16.23 -8.56
N GLN A 29 3.38 16.28 -8.83
CA GLN A 29 2.74 17.40 -9.53
C GLN A 29 2.38 18.58 -8.62
N LEU A 30 2.09 18.35 -7.34
CA LEU A 30 1.52 19.36 -6.44
C LEU A 30 2.48 19.86 -5.35
N LEU A 31 3.53 19.11 -4.99
CA LEU A 31 4.41 19.45 -3.88
C LEU A 31 5.74 20.02 -4.36
N ASP A 32 6.36 20.84 -3.49
CA ASP A 32 7.73 21.31 -3.67
C ASP A 32 8.73 20.15 -3.66
N THR A 33 9.89 20.31 -4.31
CA THR A 33 10.83 19.23 -4.65
C THR A 33 11.16 18.29 -3.50
N GLY A 34 11.40 18.81 -2.29
CA GLY A 34 11.71 17.96 -1.13
C GLY A 34 10.50 17.13 -0.65
N LEU A 35 9.34 17.75 -0.60
CA LEU A 35 8.07 17.15 -0.16
C LEU A 35 7.49 16.20 -1.21
N ALA A 36 7.70 16.50 -2.49
CA ALA A 36 7.32 15.66 -3.63
C ALA A 36 8.04 14.30 -3.58
N ILE A 37 9.35 14.30 -3.30
CA ILE A 37 10.13 13.05 -3.19
C ILE A 37 9.64 12.22 -2.00
N ALA A 38 9.42 12.84 -0.85
CA ALA A 38 8.91 12.15 0.33
C ALA A 38 7.50 11.56 0.08
N GLY A 39 6.60 12.35 -0.51
CA GLY A 39 5.25 11.89 -0.87
C GLY A 39 5.26 10.76 -1.89
N ALA A 40 6.11 10.85 -2.91
CA ALA A 40 6.29 9.79 -3.89
C ALA A 40 6.83 8.50 -3.25
N ALA A 41 7.84 8.60 -2.37
CA ALA A 41 8.39 7.44 -1.67
C ALA A 41 7.34 6.76 -0.78
N LEU A 42 6.52 7.53 -0.07
CA LEU A 42 5.42 7.00 0.75
C LEU A 42 4.33 6.35 -0.11
N GLY A 43 3.94 6.98 -1.22
CA GLY A 43 2.96 6.44 -2.16
C GLY A 43 3.42 5.12 -2.78
N VAL A 44 4.68 5.05 -3.23
CA VAL A 44 5.29 3.83 -3.75
C VAL A 44 5.37 2.75 -2.66
N GLY A 45 5.84 3.09 -1.46
CA GLY A 45 5.88 2.17 -0.33
C GLY A 45 4.50 1.58 -0.01
N PHE A 46 3.47 2.40 -0.04
CA PHE A 46 2.09 1.95 0.16
C PHE A 46 1.60 1.03 -0.97
N ALA A 47 1.89 1.37 -2.23
CA ALA A 47 1.55 0.54 -3.39
C ALA A 47 2.18 -0.86 -3.30
N LEU A 48 3.44 -0.94 -2.86
CA LEU A 48 4.17 -2.20 -2.67
C LEU A 48 3.47 -3.13 -1.66
N THR A 49 2.84 -2.60 -0.61
CA THR A 49 2.07 -3.43 0.34
C THR A 49 0.88 -4.14 -0.32
N GLY A 50 0.30 -3.53 -1.37
CA GLY A 50 -0.74 -4.15 -2.20
C GLY A 50 -0.21 -5.28 -3.07
N ILE A 51 0.98 -5.10 -3.65
CA ILE A 51 1.66 -6.11 -4.49
C ILE A 51 2.10 -7.32 -3.67
N VAL A 52 2.75 -7.08 -2.52
CA VAL A 52 3.16 -8.15 -1.60
C VAL A 52 1.94 -8.82 -0.96
N GLY A 53 0.82 -8.12 -0.86
CA GLY A 53 -0.43 -8.61 -0.27
C GLY A 53 -0.36 -8.75 1.25
N TYR A 54 0.53 -7.96 1.87
CA TYR A 54 0.68 -7.88 3.31
C TYR A 54 0.71 -6.41 3.73
N CYS A 55 -0.15 -6.09 4.70
CA CYS A 55 -0.24 -4.78 5.31
C CYS A 55 0.02 -4.93 6.82
N PRO A 56 1.12 -4.37 7.35
CA PRO A 56 1.47 -4.52 8.77
C PRO A 56 0.44 -3.84 9.68
N MET A 57 -0.05 -2.65 9.29
CA MET A 57 -1.08 -1.93 10.04
C MET A 57 -2.38 -2.76 10.18
N CYS A 58 -2.74 -3.46 9.10
CA CYS A 58 -3.92 -4.30 9.05
C CYS A 58 -3.73 -5.58 9.88
N ALA A 59 -2.52 -6.16 9.85
CA ALA A 59 -2.16 -7.30 10.68
C ALA A 59 -2.19 -6.94 12.17
N MET A 60 -1.65 -5.79 12.56
CA MET A 60 -1.73 -5.27 13.94
C MET A 60 -3.16 -5.01 14.38
N ALA A 61 -4.03 -4.54 13.47
CA ALA A 61 -5.46 -4.35 13.72
C ALA A 61 -6.28 -5.66 13.67
N GLY A 62 -5.66 -6.83 13.47
CA GLY A 62 -6.36 -8.11 13.35
C GLY A 62 -7.19 -8.27 12.07
N ILE A 63 -7.05 -7.37 11.09
CA ILE A 63 -7.74 -7.39 9.81
C ILE A 63 -6.98 -8.31 8.86
N GLY A 64 -7.61 -9.43 8.50
CA GLY A 64 -7.08 -10.38 7.53
C GLY A 64 -8.10 -10.93 6.54
N LYS A 65 -7.60 -11.62 5.52
CA LYS A 65 -8.37 -12.15 4.39
C LYS A 65 -9.45 -13.10 4.91
N LYS A 66 -10.71 -12.64 4.94
CA LYS A 66 -11.88 -13.52 5.11
C LYS A 66 -11.84 -14.53 3.95
N ARG A 67 -11.92 -15.81 4.27
CA ARG A 67 -11.89 -16.93 3.31
C ARG A 67 -13.25 -17.04 2.60
N GLY A 68 -13.60 -16.08 1.76
CA GLY A 68 -14.87 -16.05 1.02
C GLY A 68 -14.95 -14.84 0.09
N GLY A 69 -14.78 -15.10 -1.19
CA GLY A 69 -14.82 -14.17 -2.32
C GLY A 69 -14.52 -15.00 -3.55
#